data_AF-A0A609J0R5-F1
#
_entry.id   AF-A0A609J0R5-F1
#
_cell.length_a   1.000
_cell.length_b   1.000
_cell.length_c   1.000
_cell.angle_alpha   90.00
_cell.angle_beta   90.00
_cell.angle_gamma   90.00
#
_symmetry.space_group_name_H-M   'P 1'
#
loop_
_entity.id
_entity.type
_entity.pdbx_description
1 polymer ?
#
loop_
_entity_poly.entity_id
_entity_poly.type
_entity_poly.pdbx_seq_one_letter_code
_entity_poly.pdbx_strand_id
1 'polypeptide(L)'
;MNVSVVTERRTPAYSSLAAGELNGLVARALLTEARLTPKPGLVDIRNSGAHRDMDLAAFERSTTAIAPWMEKFFIMGNNTAALAAENVLVMLRPLGMACENDMLQATNGVNTHRGAIFAFGLLSAAIGRLLARGEPLEQNRICDQVARLSRNIVAHELSAKKAGKLTKSETHFQCYGLSGARGEAESGFRTVRTQA
;
A
#
# COMPACT_ATOMS: atom_id res chain seq x y z
N MET A 1 15.81 -29.49 -43.82
CA MET A 1 15.95 -29.62 -42.35
C MET A 1 14.99 -28.63 -41.72
N ASN A 2 13.82 -29.09 -41.28
CA ASN A 2 12.86 -28.27 -40.54
C ASN A 2 13.20 -28.36 -39.05
N VAL A 3 13.66 -27.26 -38.47
CA VAL A 3 13.82 -27.14 -37.02
C VAL A 3 12.48 -26.64 -36.48
N SER A 4 11.68 -27.57 -35.95
CA SER A 4 10.50 -27.25 -35.17
C SER A 4 10.96 -26.59 -33.86
N VAL A 5 10.87 -25.26 -33.79
CA VAL A 5 10.98 -24.54 -32.52
C VAL A 5 9.70 -24.81 -31.75
N VAL A 6 9.75 -25.85 -30.90
CA VAL A 6 8.72 -26.08 -29.90
C VAL A 6 8.86 -24.97 -28.88
N THR A 7 8.02 -23.94 -29.00
CA THR A 7 7.84 -22.94 -27.96
C THR A 7 7.17 -23.64 -26.79
N GLU A 8 7.97 -24.08 -25.81
CA GLU A 8 7.47 -24.52 -24.52
C GLU A 8 6.65 -23.38 -23.91
N ARG A 9 5.32 -23.53 -23.90
CA ARG A 9 4.46 -22.71 -23.06
C ARG A 9 4.80 -23.07 -21.62
N ARG A 10 5.59 -22.22 -20.96
CA ARG A 10 5.78 -22.25 -19.50
C ARG A 10 4.39 -22.13 -18.87
N THR A 11 3.90 -23.22 -18.30
CA THR A 11 2.76 -23.22 -17.38
C THR A 11 3.11 -22.23 -16.26
N PRO A 12 2.25 -21.25 -15.92
CA PRO A 12 2.57 -20.36 -14.81
C PRO A 12 2.64 -21.22 -13.55
N ALA A 13 3.83 -21.29 -12.95
CA ALA A 13 3.99 -21.84 -11.63
C ALA A 13 3.17 -20.94 -10.70
N TYR A 14 2.05 -21.43 -10.19
CA TYR A 14 1.29 -20.75 -9.15
C TYR A 14 2.19 -20.69 -7.92
N SER A 15 2.86 -19.56 -7.68
CA SER A 15 3.53 -19.35 -6.41
C SER A 15 2.46 -19.26 -5.33
N SER A 16 2.37 -20.26 -4.47
CA SER A 16 1.63 -20.13 -3.22
C SER A 16 2.38 -19.13 -2.34
N LEU A 17 1.84 -17.92 -2.19
CA LEU A 17 2.36 -16.93 -1.25
C LEU A 17 1.58 -17.09 0.06
N ALA A 18 2.27 -17.47 1.14
CA ALA A 18 1.68 -17.52 2.47
C ALA A 18 1.54 -16.10 3.04
N ALA A 19 0.51 -15.88 3.87
CA ALA A 19 0.22 -14.57 4.44
C ALA A 19 1.41 -13.98 5.22
N GLY A 20 2.16 -14.82 5.95
CA GLY A 20 3.36 -14.41 6.69
C GLY A 20 4.53 -13.94 5.81
N GLU A 21 4.61 -14.38 4.55
CA GLU A 21 5.69 -13.95 3.63
C GLU A 21 5.53 -12.47 3.23
N LEU A 22 4.29 -11.95 3.22
CA LEU A 22 4.02 -10.53 2.98
C LEU A 22 4.61 -9.65 4.07
N ASN A 23 4.59 -10.09 5.34
CA ASN A 23 5.16 -9.32 6.45
C ASN A 23 6.64 -9.03 6.18
N GLY A 24 7.41 -10.04 5.75
CA GLY A 24 8.82 -9.89 5.41
C GLY A 24 9.09 -9.04 4.16
N LEU A 25 8.24 -9.14 3.13
CA LEU A 25 8.32 -8.31 1.94
C LEU A 25 8.08 -6.83 2.26
N VAL A 26 7.03 -6.52 3.01
CA VAL A 26 6.70 -5.15 3.41
C VAL A 26 7.73 -4.58 4.36
N ALA A 27 8.20 -5.36 5.34
CA ALA A 27 9.29 -4.92 6.24
C ALA A 27 10.54 -4.52 5.44
N ARG A 28 10.96 -5.36 4.48
CA ARG A 28 12.09 -5.05 3.61
C ARG A 28 11.87 -3.79 2.78
N ALA A 29 10.67 -3.63 2.21
CA ALA A 29 10.35 -2.45 1.41
C ALA A 29 10.40 -1.16 2.24
N LEU A 30 9.80 -1.15 3.44
CA LEU A 30 9.82 0.00 4.35
C LEU A 30 11.24 0.34 4.82
N LEU A 31 12.04 -0.66 5.22
CA LEU A 31 13.43 -0.43 5.62
C LEU A 31 14.28 0.07 4.45
N THR A 32 14.06 -0.44 3.24
CA THR A 32 14.78 0.01 2.04
C THR A 32 14.45 1.46 1.72
N GLU A 33 13.17 1.84 1.81
CA GLU A 33 12.72 3.23 1.62
C GLU A 33 13.34 4.17 2.67
N ALA A 34 13.32 3.78 3.95
CA ALA A 34 13.86 4.60 5.03
C ALA A 34 15.39 4.77 4.93
N ARG A 35 16.08 3.76 4.38
CA ARG A 35 17.54 3.73 4.24
C ARG A 35 18.05 4.30 2.91
N LEU A 36 17.17 4.51 1.93
CA LEU A 36 17.55 5.13 0.66
C LEU A 36 18.13 6.52 0.92
N THR A 37 19.30 6.82 0.35
CA THR A 37 20.04 8.06 0.60
C THR A 37 20.70 8.54 -0.70
N PRO A 38 20.63 9.83 -1.08
CA PRO A 38 19.99 10.93 -0.34
C PRO A 38 18.47 10.99 -0.54
N LYS A 39 17.73 11.49 0.46
CA LYS A 39 16.30 11.85 0.32
C LYS A 39 16.07 13.32 0.67
N PRO A 40 16.20 14.25 -0.29
CA PRO A 40 16.07 15.68 -0.02
C PRO A 40 14.78 16.04 0.72
N GLY A 41 14.93 16.61 1.92
CA GLY A 41 13.81 17.04 2.77
C GLY A 41 13.12 15.93 3.59
N LEU A 42 13.43 14.65 3.34
CA LEU A 42 12.89 13.50 4.08
C LEU A 42 13.95 12.87 4.99
N VAL A 43 13.51 11.99 5.88
CA VAL A 43 14.41 11.16 6.69
C VAL A 43 15.15 10.15 5.83
N ASP A 44 16.47 10.05 6.02
CA ASP A 44 17.36 9.04 5.47
C ASP A 44 18.44 8.59 6.48
N ILE A 45 19.46 7.84 6.05
CA ILE A 45 20.55 7.38 6.93
C ILE A 45 21.40 8.54 7.45
N ARG A 46 21.54 9.62 6.68
CA ARG A 46 22.44 10.73 7.02
C ARG A 46 21.78 11.72 7.95
N ASN A 47 20.48 11.96 7.84
CA ASN A 47 19.78 12.98 8.62
C ASN A 47 18.25 12.82 8.62
N SER A 48 17.58 13.64 9.43
CA SER A 48 16.11 13.73 9.52
C SER A 48 15.46 14.62 8.45
N GLY A 49 16.19 15.10 7.45
CA GLY A 49 15.68 16.04 6.45
C GLY A 49 15.16 17.32 7.08
N ALA A 50 13.95 17.74 6.69
CA ALA A 50 13.27 18.91 7.25
C ALA A 50 12.55 18.60 8.58
N HIS A 51 12.57 17.35 9.05
CA HIS A 51 11.83 16.93 10.23
C HIS A 51 12.61 17.19 11.51
N ARG A 52 11.86 17.48 12.58
CA ARG A 52 12.38 17.63 13.95
C ARG A 52 11.77 16.63 14.92
N ASP A 53 10.75 15.91 14.48
CA ASP A 53 9.91 15.00 15.23
C ASP A 53 10.21 13.52 14.92
N MET A 54 10.99 13.22 13.88
CA MET A 54 11.34 11.86 13.47
C MET A 54 12.77 11.73 12.99
N ASP A 55 13.29 10.51 13.09
CA ASP A 55 14.61 10.07 12.64
C ASP A 55 14.51 8.65 12.05
N LEU A 56 15.64 8.11 11.57
CA LEU A 56 15.69 6.76 11.03
C LEU A 56 15.19 5.70 12.05
N ALA A 57 15.55 5.86 13.33
CA ALA A 57 15.16 4.90 14.37
C ALA A 57 13.63 4.88 14.57
N ALA A 58 12.95 6.02 14.44
CA ALA A 58 11.49 6.07 14.44
C ALA A 58 10.89 5.30 13.25
N PHE A 59 11.49 5.39 12.06
CA PHE A 59 11.06 4.62 10.88
C PHE A 59 11.31 3.11 11.04
N GLU A 60 12.39 2.70 11.71
CA GLU A 60 12.67 1.30 12.01
C GLU A 60 11.65 0.72 13.01
N ARG A 61 11.35 1.44 14.11
CA ARG A 61 10.30 1.04 15.06
C ARG A 61 8.93 0.97 14.39
N SER A 62 8.61 1.95 13.56
CA SER A 62 7.40 1.99 12.74
C SER A 62 7.27 0.76 11.84
N THR A 63 8.36 0.36 11.19
CA THR A 63 8.38 -0.83 10.31
C THR A 63 8.05 -2.11 11.09
N THR A 64 8.68 -2.29 12.25
CA THR A 64 8.41 -3.44 13.13
C THR A 64 6.96 -3.49 13.59
N ALA A 65 6.35 -2.34 13.88
CA ALA A 65 4.94 -2.25 14.28
C ALA A 65 3.98 -2.56 13.12
N ILE A 66 4.29 -2.10 11.91
CA ILE A 66 3.40 -2.21 10.74
C ILE A 66 3.44 -3.59 10.10
N ALA A 67 4.62 -4.17 9.91
CA ALA A 67 4.79 -5.36 9.07
C ALA A 67 3.87 -6.55 9.45
N PRO A 68 3.65 -6.89 10.73
CA PRO A 68 2.75 -7.99 11.11
C PRO A 68 1.28 -7.77 10.74
N TRP A 69 0.86 -6.53 10.47
CA TRP A 69 -0.52 -6.24 10.07
C TRP A 69 -0.84 -6.70 8.65
N MET A 70 0.16 -6.90 7.79
CA MET A 70 -0.05 -7.22 6.37
C MET A 70 -0.79 -8.55 6.19
N GLU A 71 -0.48 -9.54 7.03
CA GLU A 71 -1.23 -10.80 7.12
C GLU A 71 -2.73 -10.58 7.39
N LYS A 72 -3.10 -9.65 8.27
CA LYS A 72 -4.52 -9.35 8.58
C LYS A 72 -5.24 -8.74 7.36
N PHE A 73 -4.58 -7.83 6.64
CA PHE A 73 -5.12 -7.28 5.38
C PHE A 73 -5.27 -8.37 4.32
N PHE A 74 -4.28 -9.24 4.18
CA PHE A 74 -4.32 -10.37 3.26
C PHE A 74 -5.50 -11.30 3.57
N ILE A 75 -5.66 -11.71 4.83
CA ILE A 75 -6.76 -12.59 5.27
C ILE A 75 -8.11 -11.94 5.00
N MET A 76 -8.26 -10.64 5.32
CA MET A 76 -9.48 -9.90 5.00
C MET A 76 -9.77 -9.87 3.49
N GLY A 77 -8.74 -9.65 2.68
CA GLY A 77 -8.83 -9.76 1.22
C GLY A 77 -9.33 -11.14 0.79
N ASN A 78 -8.69 -12.20 1.25
CA ASN A 78 -9.04 -13.58 0.94
C ASN A 78 -10.50 -13.90 1.31
N ASN A 79 -10.89 -13.63 2.55
CA ASN A 79 -12.23 -13.92 3.07
C ASN A 79 -13.34 -13.15 2.36
N THR A 80 -13.03 -11.97 1.80
CA THR A 80 -14.00 -11.13 1.11
C THR A 80 -14.01 -11.36 -0.40
N ALA A 81 -13.23 -12.30 -0.94
CA ALA A 81 -13.00 -12.45 -2.38
C ALA A 81 -14.28 -12.60 -3.23
N ALA A 82 -15.36 -13.14 -2.67
CA ALA A 82 -16.66 -13.27 -3.33
C ALA A 82 -17.45 -11.95 -3.43
N LEU A 83 -17.13 -10.95 -2.60
CA LEU A 83 -17.81 -9.64 -2.59
C LEU A 83 -17.33 -8.75 -3.74
N ALA A 84 -18.14 -7.77 -4.11
CA ALA A 84 -17.72 -6.66 -4.98
C ALA A 84 -16.56 -5.91 -4.33
N ALA A 85 -15.52 -5.59 -5.11
CA ALA A 85 -14.26 -5.06 -4.58
C ALA A 85 -14.44 -3.68 -3.91
N GLU A 86 -15.26 -2.83 -4.51
CA GLU A 86 -15.61 -1.50 -3.99
C GLU A 86 -16.23 -1.55 -2.57
N ASN A 87 -16.86 -2.67 -2.19
CA ASN A 87 -17.46 -2.84 -0.87
C ASN A 87 -16.44 -3.30 0.18
N VAL A 88 -15.22 -3.65 -0.19
CA VAL A 88 -14.22 -4.20 0.73
C VAL A 88 -13.41 -3.11 1.41
N LEU A 89 -13.21 -1.95 0.76
CA LEU A 89 -12.41 -0.86 1.34
C LEU A 89 -12.93 -0.43 2.72
N VAL A 90 -14.25 -0.34 2.90
CA VAL A 90 -14.85 0.02 4.21
C VAL A 90 -14.51 -1.01 5.29
N MET A 91 -14.35 -2.29 4.93
CA MET A 91 -13.97 -3.37 5.85
C MET A 91 -12.48 -3.35 6.19
N LEU A 92 -11.63 -2.81 5.31
CA LEU A 92 -10.20 -2.65 5.55
C LEU A 92 -9.89 -1.46 6.47
N ARG A 93 -10.78 -0.46 6.56
CA ARG A 93 -10.54 0.76 7.36
C ARG A 93 -10.25 0.50 8.84
N PRO A 94 -11.03 -0.32 9.56
CA PRO A 94 -10.73 -0.61 10.97
C PRO A 94 -9.34 -1.23 11.16
N LEU A 95 -8.91 -2.12 10.24
CA LEU A 95 -7.57 -2.70 10.27
C LEU A 95 -6.49 -1.63 10.05
N GLY A 96 -6.71 -0.73 9.09
CA GLY A 96 -5.81 0.41 8.83
C GLY A 96 -5.69 1.35 10.02
N MET A 97 -6.80 1.68 10.68
CA MET A 97 -6.80 2.52 11.87
C MET A 97 -6.08 1.86 13.05
N ALA A 98 -6.29 0.57 13.26
CA ALA A 98 -5.59 -0.17 14.30
C ALA A 98 -4.08 -0.27 14.03
N CYS A 99 -3.69 -0.56 12.78
CA CYS A 99 -2.29 -0.56 12.36
C CYS A 99 -1.65 0.84 12.52
N GLU A 100 -2.36 1.90 12.15
CA GLU A 100 -1.91 3.28 12.36
C GLU A 100 -1.72 3.58 13.85
N ASN A 101 -2.62 3.13 14.72
CA ASN A 101 -2.50 3.32 16.16
C ASN A 101 -1.27 2.59 16.72
N ASP A 102 -1.01 1.34 16.33
CA ASP A 102 0.19 0.60 16.75
C ASP A 102 1.47 1.28 16.28
N MET A 103 1.48 1.78 15.03
CA MET A 103 2.58 2.59 14.50
C MET A 103 2.80 3.82 15.37
N LEU A 104 1.75 4.59 15.66
CA LEU A 104 1.83 5.80 16.47
C LEU A 104 2.33 5.50 17.89
N GLN A 105 1.90 4.40 18.50
CA GLN A 105 2.42 3.98 19.81
C GLN A 105 3.93 3.67 19.75
N ALA A 106 4.39 2.96 18.72
CA ALA A 106 5.80 2.63 18.54
C ALA A 106 6.69 3.86 18.21
N THR A 107 6.08 4.94 17.73
CA THR A 107 6.78 6.18 17.32
C THR A 107 6.50 7.37 18.23
N ASN A 108 5.95 7.16 19.42
CA ASN A 108 5.61 8.23 20.37
C ASN A 108 4.68 9.31 19.77
N GLY A 109 3.70 8.90 18.99
CA GLY A 109 2.70 9.75 18.35
C GLY A 109 3.13 10.36 17.03
N VAL A 110 4.30 10.01 16.51
CA VAL A 110 4.85 10.60 15.28
C VAL A 110 4.37 9.86 14.04
N ASN A 111 3.79 10.61 13.11
CA ASN A 111 3.27 10.06 11.86
C ASN A 111 4.40 9.80 10.85
N THR A 112 4.88 8.55 10.79
CA THR A 112 5.93 8.11 9.86
C THR A 112 5.33 7.48 8.59
N HIS A 113 5.00 6.20 8.64
CA HIS A 113 4.63 5.37 7.48
C HIS A 113 3.11 5.29 7.23
N ARG A 114 2.31 6.29 7.63
CA ARG A 114 0.84 6.23 7.44
C ARG A 114 0.41 6.03 5.99
N GLY A 115 1.09 6.69 5.05
CA GLY A 115 0.85 6.47 3.62
C GLY A 115 1.20 5.06 3.17
N ALA A 116 2.23 4.46 3.77
CA ALA A 116 2.64 3.09 3.46
C ALA A 116 1.67 2.05 4.03
N ILE A 117 1.09 2.28 5.22
CA ILE A 117 -0.01 1.44 5.76
C ILE A 117 -1.17 1.38 4.77
N PHE A 118 -1.56 2.53 4.21
CA PHE A 118 -2.62 2.60 3.21
C PHE A 118 -2.26 1.81 1.95
N ALA A 119 -1.07 2.05 1.37
CA ALA A 119 -0.66 1.39 0.13
C ALA A 119 -0.46 -0.13 0.30
N PHE A 120 0.32 -0.56 1.31
CA PHE A 120 0.60 -1.97 1.54
C PHE A 120 -0.60 -2.74 2.08
N GLY A 121 -1.49 -2.10 2.84
CA GLY A 121 -2.75 -2.71 3.26
C GLY A 121 -3.65 -3.05 2.06
N LEU A 122 -3.75 -2.14 1.08
CA LEU A 122 -4.48 -2.38 -0.17
C LEU A 122 -3.83 -3.46 -1.02
N LEU A 123 -2.50 -3.42 -1.19
CA LEU A 123 -1.76 -4.45 -1.92
C LEU A 123 -1.94 -5.84 -1.30
N SER A 124 -1.82 -5.93 0.03
CA SER A 124 -1.99 -7.20 0.76
C SER A 124 -3.40 -7.76 0.61
N ALA A 125 -4.43 -6.90 0.73
CA ALA A 125 -5.81 -7.30 0.50
C ALA A 125 -6.07 -7.73 -0.96
N ALA A 126 -5.51 -7.01 -1.94
CA ALA A 126 -5.61 -7.36 -3.35
C ALA A 126 -4.99 -8.74 -3.64
N ILE A 127 -3.80 -9.02 -3.10
CA ILE A 127 -3.11 -10.30 -3.22
C ILE A 127 -3.95 -11.43 -2.62
N GLY A 128 -4.47 -11.25 -1.39
CA GLY A 128 -5.33 -12.23 -0.74
C GLY A 128 -6.57 -12.57 -1.57
N ARG A 129 -7.19 -11.57 -2.19
CA ARG A 129 -8.34 -11.75 -3.09
C ARG A 129 -8.01 -12.55 -4.35
N LEU A 130 -6.88 -12.24 -4.99
CA LEU A 130 -6.47 -12.93 -6.21
C LEU A 130 -6.20 -14.42 -5.92
N LEU A 131 -5.47 -14.72 -4.85
CA LEU A 131 -5.19 -16.10 -4.47
C LEU A 131 -6.47 -16.89 -4.11
N ALA A 132 -7.41 -16.28 -3.38
CA ALA A 132 -8.69 -16.91 -3.06
C ALA A 132 -9.51 -17.30 -4.31
N ARG A 133 -9.29 -16.61 -5.42
CA ARG A 133 -9.95 -16.84 -6.71
C ARG A 133 -9.15 -17.75 -7.64
N GLY A 134 -7.99 -18.24 -7.22
CA GLY A 134 -7.08 -18.99 -8.08
C GLY A 134 -6.50 -18.15 -9.21
N GLU A 135 -6.40 -16.84 -9.02
CA GLU A 135 -5.84 -15.92 -10.01
C GLU A 135 -4.33 -15.73 -9.81
N PRO A 136 -3.53 -15.61 -10.89
CA PRO A 136 -2.09 -15.41 -10.79
C PRO A 136 -1.73 -14.05 -10.19
N LEU A 137 -0.62 -14.05 -9.43
CA LEU A 137 -0.05 -12.84 -8.81
C LEU A 137 0.90 -12.12 -9.77
N GLU A 138 0.32 -11.31 -10.65
CA GLU A 138 1.06 -10.45 -11.57
C GLU A 138 0.94 -8.98 -11.14
N GLN A 139 1.99 -8.18 -11.36
CA GLN A 139 2.02 -6.76 -10.97
C GLN A 139 0.78 -6.00 -11.46
N ASN A 140 0.43 -6.14 -12.75
CA ASN A 140 -0.73 -5.47 -13.34
C ASN A 140 -2.04 -5.93 -12.67
N ARG A 141 -2.22 -7.24 -12.45
CA ARG A 141 -3.42 -7.79 -11.82
C ARG A 141 -3.59 -7.30 -10.38
N ILE A 142 -2.50 -7.26 -9.61
CA ILE A 142 -2.51 -6.75 -8.24
C ILE A 142 -2.91 -5.26 -8.25
N CYS A 143 -2.28 -4.46 -9.10
CA CYS A 143 -2.55 -3.02 -9.20
C CYS A 143 -3.99 -2.73 -9.67
N ASP A 144 -4.48 -3.49 -10.65
CA ASP A 144 -5.85 -3.36 -11.14
C ASP A 144 -6.86 -3.77 -10.06
N GLN A 145 -6.53 -4.77 -9.24
CA GLN A 145 -7.36 -5.15 -8.11
C GLN A 145 -7.35 -4.08 -7.01
N VAL A 146 -6.23 -3.38 -6.78
CA VAL A 146 -6.19 -2.19 -5.90
C VAL A 146 -7.06 -1.05 -6.44
N ALA A 147 -7.02 -0.78 -7.74
CA ALA A 147 -7.88 0.22 -8.37
C ALA A 147 -9.36 -0.10 -8.16
N ARG A 148 -9.75 -1.38 -8.28
CA ARG A 148 -11.13 -1.84 -8.02
C ARG A 148 -11.53 -1.69 -6.56
N LEU A 149 -10.64 -2.01 -5.61
CA LEU A 149 -10.88 -1.78 -4.18
C LEU A 149 -11.07 -0.29 -3.87
N SER A 150 -10.34 0.57 -4.59
CA SER A 150 -10.27 2.01 -4.33
C SER A 150 -11.18 2.86 -5.22
N ARG A 151 -12.12 2.23 -5.93
CA ARG A 151 -12.98 2.90 -6.90
C ARG A 151 -13.75 4.06 -6.26
N ASN A 152 -13.70 5.24 -6.88
CA ASN A 152 -14.36 6.49 -6.47
C ASN A 152 -13.89 7.06 -5.12
N ILE A 153 -12.78 6.57 -4.55
CA ILE A 153 -12.25 7.08 -3.28
C ILE A 153 -11.92 8.57 -3.35
N VAL A 154 -11.41 9.07 -4.48
CA VAL A 154 -11.08 10.50 -4.65
C VAL A 154 -12.35 11.35 -4.65
N ALA A 155 -13.37 10.92 -5.39
CA ALA A 155 -14.66 11.59 -5.44
C ALA A 155 -15.32 11.61 -4.05
N HIS A 156 -15.34 10.48 -3.35
CA HIS A 156 -16.01 10.34 -2.06
C HIS A 156 -15.27 11.06 -0.91
N GLU A 157 -13.94 11.06 -0.91
CA GLU A 157 -13.17 11.56 0.24
C GLU A 157 -12.62 12.97 0.08
N LEU A 158 -12.29 13.40 -1.15
CA LEU A 158 -11.60 14.67 -1.42
C LEU A 158 -12.48 15.71 -2.10
N SER A 159 -13.54 15.30 -2.80
CA SER A 159 -14.40 16.24 -3.56
C SER A 159 -15.56 16.81 -2.75
N ALA A 160 -15.90 16.21 -1.60
CA ALA A 160 -16.95 16.72 -0.73
C ALA A 160 -16.46 17.93 0.09
N LYS A 161 -17.23 19.02 0.09
CA LYS A 161 -17.05 20.13 1.06
C LYS A 161 -17.41 19.62 2.46
N LYS A 162 -16.41 19.13 3.21
CA LYS A 162 -16.61 18.79 4.62
C LYS A 162 -16.72 20.07 5.45
N ALA A 163 -17.64 20.08 6.40
CA ALA A 163 -17.66 21.08 7.46
C ALA A 163 -16.48 20.80 8.40
N GLY A 164 -15.54 21.74 8.52
CA GLY A 164 -14.40 21.64 9.44
C GLY A 164 -13.06 22.04 8.82
N LYS A 165 -11.99 21.89 9.61
CA LYS A 165 -10.62 22.17 9.18
C LYS A 165 -10.14 21.08 8.24
N LEU A 166 -9.75 21.47 7.03
CA LEU A 166 -9.19 20.55 6.04
C LEU A 166 -7.84 19.99 6.51
N THR A 167 -7.62 18.72 6.23
CA THR A 167 -6.29 18.11 6.33
C THR A 167 -5.36 18.69 5.27
N LYS A 168 -4.03 18.59 5.48
CA LYS A 168 -3.04 19.03 4.48
C LYS A 168 -3.29 18.42 3.09
N SER A 169 -3.67 17.14 3.04
CA SER A 169 -4.00 16.46 1.78
C SER A 169 -5.25 17.01 1.11
N GLU A 170 -6.30 17.33 1.87
CA GLU A 170 -7.53 17.91 1.32
C GLU A 170 -7.28 19.35 0.83
N THR A 171 -6.50 20.14 1.56
CA THR A 171 -6.06 21.47 1.11
C THR A 171 -5.26 21.38 -0.18
N HIS A 172 -4.30 20.46 -0.28
CA HIS A 172 -3.51 20.29 -1.51
C HIS A 172 -4.38 19.86 -2.71
N PHE A 173 -5.37 19.00 -2.48
CA PHE A 173 -6.32 18.62 -3.52
C PHE A 173 -7.16 19.82 -3.99
N GLN A 174 -7.71 20.61 -3.06
CA GLN A 174 -8.54 21.76 -3.42
C GLN A 174 -7.74 22.89 -4.10
N CYS A 175 -6.51 23.15 -3.66
CA CYS A 175 -5.69 24.22 -4.22
C CYS A 175 -5.00 23.83 -5.54
N TYR A 176 -4.60 22.55 -5.71
CA TYR A 176 -3.71 22.13 -6.79
C TYR A 176 -4.20 20.92 -7.60
N GLY A 177 -5.34 20.32 -7.25
CA GLY A 177 -5.85 19.10 -7.90
C GLY A 177 -5.03 17.84 -7.59
N LEU A 178 -4.12 17.89 -6.61
CA LEU A 178 -3.24 16.77 -6.26
C LEU A 178 -3.99 15.76 -5.37
N SER A 179 -4.42 14.65 -5.95
CA SER A 179 -5.17 13.58 -5.27
C SER A 179 -4.31 12.70 -4.34
N GLY A 180 -2.99 12.74 -4.50
CA GLY A 180 -2.03 12.05 -3.64
C GLY A 180 -2.22 10.54 -3.61
N ALA A 181 -1.94 9.91 -2.46
CA ALA A 181 -2.01 8.46 -2.29
C ALA A 181 -3.37 7.84 -2.70
N ARG A 182 -4.47 8.58 -2.52
CA ARG A 182 -5.82 8.13 -2.89
C ARG A 182 -5.97 8.01 -4.41
N GLY A 183 -5.49 9.01 -5.15
CA GLY A 183 -5.50 8.97 -6.61
C GLY A 183 -4.54 7.93 -7.17
N GLU A 184 -3.37 7.76 -6.55
CA GLU A 184 -2.46 6.67 -6.90
C GLU A 184 -3.15 5.31 -6.74
N ALA A 185 -3.77 5.03 -5.59
CA ALA A 185 -4.49 3.77 -5.38
C ALA A 185 -5.68 3.58 -6.33
N GLU A 186 -6.50 4.62 -6.55
CA GLU A 186 -7.64 4.59 -7.49
C GLU A 186 -7.19 4.31 -8.93
N SER A 187 -6.01 4.80 -9.32
CA SER A 187 -5.41 4.54 -10.64
C SER A 187 -4.67 3.21 -10.75
N GLY A 188 -4.56 2.45 -9.66
CA GLY A 188 -3.74 1.24 -9.59
C GLY A 188 -2.25 1.54 -9.63
N PHE A 189 -1.80 2.53 -8.86
CA PHE A 189 -0.41 3.01 -8.75
C PHE A 189 0.24 3.32 -10.10
N ARG A 190 -0.47 4.08 -10.94
CA ARG A 190 -0.04 4.37 -12.32
C ARG A 190 1.36 4.96 -12.36
N THR A 191 1.68 5.92 -11.49
CA THR A 191 2.99 6.59 -11.49
C THR A 191 4.13 5.59 -11.28
N VAL A 192 3.96 4.66 -10.32
CA VAL A 192 4.97 3.62 -10.05
C VAL A 192 5.08 2.63 -11.21
N ARG A 193 4.00 2.37 -11.96
CA ARG A 193 4.02 1.43 -13.09
C ARG A 193 4.62 2.00 -14.37
N THR A 194 4.67 3.33 -14.51
CA THR A 194 5.05 3.98 -15.77
C THR A 194 6.24 4.92 -15.66
N GLN A 195 6.63 5.34 -14.46
CA GLN A 195 7.69 6.32 -14.26
C GLN A 195 8.77 5.88 -13.26
N ALA A 196 8.61 4.73 -12.59
CA ALA A 196 9.61 4.19 -11.68
C ALA A 196 10.64 3.29 -12.39
#